data_AF-A0A4V2L093-F1
#
_entry.id   AF-A0A4V2L093-F1
#
_cell.length_a   1.000
_cell.length_b   1.000
_cell.length_c   1.000
_cell.angle_alpha   90.00
_cell.angle_beta   90.00
_cell.angle_gamma   90.00
#
_symmetry.space_group_name_H-M   'P 1'
#
loop_
_entity.id
_entity.type
_entity.pdbx_description
1 polymer ?
#
loop_
_entity_poly.entity_id
_entity_poly.type
_entity_poly.pdbx_seq_one_letter_code
_entity_poly.pdbx_strand_id
1 'polypeptide(L)' 'MERCIECGSKHADYLPHDITNMYYHLKFYETHRRALQWIDAFRHCDQGIFDDIQNGLYGKGINLYDPIPLNAELPDHSAH' A
#
# COMPACT_ATOMS: atom_id res chain seq x y z
N MET A 1 -14.15 -2.93 17.07
CA MET A 1 -13.14 -3.48 16.16
C MET A 1 -11.85 -3.67 16.91
N GLU A 2 -11.36 -4.90 16.93
CA GLU A 2 -10.00 -5.21 17.35
C GLU A 2 -8.99 -4.64 16.34
N ARG A 3 -7.72 -4.58 16.69
CA ARG A 3 -6.66 -4.16 15.77
C ARG A 3 -6.46 -5.25 14.72
N CYS A 4 -6.27 -4.86 13.46
CA CYS A 4 -5.90 -5.80 12.41
C CYS A 4 -4.58 -6.49 12.76
N ILE A 5 -4.51 -7.82 12.62
CA ILE A 5 -3.28 -8.59 12.91
C ILE A 5 -2.20 -8.39 11.84
N GLU A 6 -2.55 -7.92 10.65
CA GLU A 6 -1.61 -7.68 9.55
C GLU A 6 -0.90 -6.33 9.72
N CYS A 7 -1.66 -5.28 9.99
CA CYS A 7 -1.12 -3.93 10.04
C CYS A 7 -1.13 -3.28 11.42
N GLY A 8 -1.81 -3.84 12.43
CA GLY A 8 -1.90 -3.26 13.78
C GLY A 8 -2.80 -2.01 13.89
N SER A 9 -3.32 -1.51 12.76
CA SER A 9 -4.27 -0.40 12.68
C SER A 9 -5.70 -0.87 12.92
N LYS A 10 -6.58 0.04 13.35
CA LYS A 10 -8.02 -0.22 13.47
C LYS A 10 -8.70 0.17 12.15
N HIS A 11 -9.27 -0.79 11.43
CA HIS A 11 -10.06 -0.57 10.23
C HIS A 11 -11.11 -1.68 10.09
N ALA A 12 -12.13 -1.47 9.26
CA ALA A 12 -13.11 -2.51 8.92
C ALA A 12 -12.51 -3.52 7.94
N ASP A 13 -13.02 -4.76 7.94
CA ASP A 13 -12.44 -5.85 7.14
C ASP A 13 -12.48 -5.60 5.62
N TYR A 14 -13.48 -4.84 5.16
CA TYR A 14 -13.61 -4.45 3.75
C TYR A 14 -12.67 -3.32 3.33
N LEU A 15 -12.04 -2.62 4.28
CA LEU A 15 -11.11 -1.52 4.00
C LEU A 15 -9.68 -2.04 3.80
N PRO A 16 -8.88 -1.34 2.98
CA PRO A 16 -7.48 -1.72 2.75
C PRO A 16 -6.65 -1.65 4.03
N HIS A 17 -5.55 -2.41 4.04
CA HIS A 17 -4.54 -2.26 5.06
C HIS A 17 -3.81 -0.92 4.93
N ASP A 18 -3.35 -0.40 6.06
CA ASP A 18 -2.58 0.83 6.11
C ASP A 18 -1.14 0.57 5.64
N ILE A 19 -0.84 0.89 4.39
CA ILE A 19 0.51 0.77 3.82
C ILE A 19 1.51 1.68 4.53
N THR A 20 1.10 2.74 5.23
CA THR A 20 2.04 3.64 5.91
C THR A 20 2.49 3.10 7.26
N ASN A 21 1.86 2.02 7.73
CA ASN A 21 2.19 1.39 8.99
C ASN A 21 3.46 0.53 8.88
N MET A 22 4.50 0.92 9.61
CA MET A 22 5.79 0.21 9.61
C MET A 22 5.68 -1.25 10.08
N TYR A 23 4.77 -1.56 11.00
CA TYR A 23 4.55 -2.95 11.43
C TYR A 23 4.12 -3.84 10.26
N TYR A 24 3.25 -3.32 9.39
CA TYR A 24 2.80 -4.05 8.22
C TYR A 24 3.95 -4.33 7.24
N HIS A 25 4.80 -3.32 6.98
CA HIS A 25 5.99 -3.48 6.14
C HIS A 25 6.92 -4.58 6.65
N LEU A 26 7.21 -4.57 7.96
CA LEU A 26 8.11 -5.56 8.57
C LEU A 26 7.51 -6.97 8.50
N LYS A 27 6.25 -7.13 8.91
CA LYS A 27 5.55 -8.43 8.87
C LYS A 27 5.46 -8.99 7.45
N PHE A 28 5.15 -8.12 6.48
CA PHE A 28 5.09 -8.50 5.07
C PHE A 28 6.47 -8.93 4.55
N TYR A 29 7.53 -8.20 4.90
CA TYR A 29 8.89 -8.51 4.49
C TYR A 29 9.40 -9.84 5.06
N GLU A 30 9.07 -10.15 6.33
CA GLU A 30 9.39 -11.45 6.94
C GLU A 30 8.83 -12.62 6.14
N THR A 31 7.62 -12.46 5.59
CA THR A 31 6.89 -13.51 4.85
C THR A 31 7.29 -13.57 3.37
N HIS A 32 7.38 -12.43 2.70
CA HIS A 32 7.48 -12.34 1.24
C HIS A 32 8.86 -11.95 0.74
N ARG A 33 9.79 -11.57 1.64
CA ARG A 33 11.17 -11.15 1.31
C ARG A 33 11.26 -10.02 0.27
N ARG A 34 10.24 -9.18 0.21
CA ARG A 34 10.19 -7.98 -0.63
C ARG A 34 9.44 -6.86 0.09
N ALA A 35 9.64 -5.63 -0.37
CA ALA A 35 8.86 -4.50 0.10
C ALA A 35 7.37 -4.68 -0.23
N LEU A 36 6.53 -4.22 0.69
CA LEU A 36 5.09 -4.11 0.52
C LEU A 36 4.81 -3.11 -0.62
N GLN A 37 3.97 -3.52 -1.57
CA GLN A 37 3.49 -2.66 -2.64
C GLN A 37 2.06 -2.21 -2.32
N TRP A 38 1.63 -1.13 -2.97
CA TRP A 38 0.25 -0.67 -2.90
C TRP A 38 -0.74 -1.79 -3.18
N ILE A 39 -0.56 -2.56 -4.26
CA ILE A 39 -1.44 -3.68 -4.63
C ILE A 39 -1.61 -4.75 -3.52
N ASP A 40 -0.62 -4.92 -2.64
CA ASP A 40 -0.72 -5.89 -1.55
C ASP A 40 -1.67 -5.41 -0.44
N ALA A 41 -1.72 -4.10 -0.19
CA ALA A 41 -2.52 -3.51 0.86
C ALA A 41 -4.03 -3.57 0.59
N PHE A 42 -4.44 -3.75 -0.66
CA PHE A 42 -5.86 -3.81 -1.06
C PHE A 42 -6.26 -5.17 -1.65
N ARG A 43 -5.38 -6.17 -1.62
CA ARG A 43 -5.64 -7.47 -2.25
C ARG A 43 -6.88 -8.18 -1.68
N HIS A 44 -7.24 -7.91 -0.42
CA HIS A 44 -8.41 -8.48 0.23
C HIS A 44 -9.67 -7.61 0.10
N CYS A 45 -9.58 -6.42 -0.50
CA CYS A 45 -10.72 -5.54 -0.69
C CYS A 45 -11.69 -6.12 -1.73
N ASP A 46 -12.97 -5.82 -1.57
CA ASP A 46 -13.97 -6.07 -2.60
C ASP A 46 -13.61 -5.34 -3.90
N GLN A 47 -14.01 -5.91 -5.04
CA GLN A 47 -13.63 -5.40 -6.37
C GLN A 47 -13.97 -3.91 -6.56
N GLY A 48 -15.13 -3.45 -6.06
CA GLY A 48 -15.50 -2.04 -6.17
C GLY A 48 -14.54 -1.09 -5.42
N ILE A 49 -14.07 -1.49 -4.24
CA ILE A 49 -13.10 -0.72 -3.46
C ILE A 49 -11.73 -0.73 -4.16
N PHE A 50 -11.34 -1.89 -4.69
CA PHE A 50 -10.11 -2.02 -5.47
C PHE A 50 -10.14 -1.10 -6.69
N ASP A 51 -11.25 -1.09 -7.43
CA ASP A 51 -11.44 -0.26 -8.62
C ASP A 51 -11.39 1.24 -8.27
N ASP A 52 -12.07 1.66 -7.19
CA ASP A 52 -12.04 3.04 -6.71
C ASP A 52 -10.63 3.50 -6.33
N ILE A 53 -9.88 2.66 -5.62
CA ILE A 53 -8.49 2.94 -5.23
C ILE A 53 -7.59 3.00 -6.46
N GLN A 54 -7.70 2.02 -7.37
CA GLN A 54 -6.91 1.98 -8.59
C GLN A 54 -7.16 3.23 -9.44
N ASN A 55 -8.42 3.60 -9.66
CA ASN A 55 -8.79 4.79 -10.42
C ASN A 55 -8.27 6.07 -9.75
N GLY A 56 -8.37 6.16 -8.42
CA GLY A 56 -7.86 7.29 -7.65
C GLY A 56 -6.34 7.46 -7.73
N LEU A 57 -5.59 6.36 -7.71
CA LEU A 57 -4.12 6.35 -7.84
C LEU A 57 -3.70 6.62 -9.29
N TYR A 58 -4.37 6.01 -10.26
CA TYR A 58 -4.12 6.26 -11.68
C TYR A 58 -4.36 7.72 -12.05
N GLY A 59 -5.42 8.33 -11.53
CA GLY A 59 -5.69 9.77 -11.68
C GLY A 59 -4.61 10.68 -11.06
N LYS A 60 -3.74 10.14 -10.20
CA LYS A 60 -2.57 10.83 -9.62
C LYS A 60 -1.26 10.46 -10.33
N GLY A 61 -1.32 9.70 -11.41
CA GLY A 61 -0.14 9.21 -12.15
C GLY A 61 0.58 8.04 -11.47
N ILE A 62 -0.06 7.37 -10.52
CA ILE A 62 0.49 6.20 -9.81
C ILE A 62 -0.15 4.95 -10.38
N ASN A 63 0.63 4.10 -11.05
CA ASN A 63 0.18 2.79 -11.52
C ASN A 63 0.53 1.71 -10.48
N LEU A 64 -0.48 0.95 -10.06
CA LEU A 64 -0.35 -0.11 -9.05
C LEU A 64 0.57 -1.27 -9.46
N TYR A 65 0.77 -1.43 -10.76
CA TYR A 65 1.59 -2.49 -11.34
C TYR A 65 2.98 -2.02 -11.71
N ASP A 66 3.26 -0.71 -11.62
CA ASP A 66 4.62 -0.22 -11.81
C ASP A 66 5.45 -0.70 -10.61
N PRO A 67 6.54 -1.44 -10.84
CA PRO A 67 7.42 -1.83 -9.75
C PRO A 67 7.95 -0.56 -9.08
N ILE A 68 7.85 -0.45 -7.76
CA ILE A 68 8.58 0.60 -7.03
C ILE A 68 10.06 0.45 -7.40
N PRO A 69 10.67 1.42 -8.09
CA PRO A 69 12.05 1.28 -8.49
C PRO A 69 12.87 1.32 -7.21
N LEU A 70 13.61 0.24 -6.92
CA LEU A 70 14.47 0.15 -5.74
C LEU A 70 15.49 1.31 -5.67
N ASN A 71 15.73 1.95 -6.83
CA ASN A 71 16.69 3.03 -7.04
C ASN A 71 16.04 4.25 -7.76
N ALA A 72 14.73 4.49 -7.62
CA ALA A 72 14.16 5.71 -8.16
C ALA A 72 14.80 6.91 -7.45
N GLU A 73 15.47 7.78 -8.20
CA GLU A 73 15.89 9.08 -7.69
C GLU A 73 14.62 9.77 -7.19
N LEU A 74 14.60 10.10 -5.89
CA LEU A 74 13.53 10.91 -5.32
C LEU A 74 13.52 12.24 -6.06
N PRO A 75 12.33 12.81 -6.35
CA PRO A 75 12.27 14.14 -6.93
C PRO A 75 13.07 15.11 -6.04
N ASP A 76 13.95 15.88 -6.65
CA ASP A 76 14.69 16.93 -5.95
C ASP A 76 13.71 18.00 -5.48
N HIS A 77 13.41 17.99 -4.18
CA HIS A 77 12.56 18.99 -3.52
C HIS A 77 13.38 20.15 -2.94
N SER A 78 14.65 20.32 -3.32
CA SER A 78 15.55 21.39 -2.83
C SER A 78 15.23 22.78 -3.37
N ALA A 79 14.19 22.94 -4.19
CA ALA A 79 13.77 24.22 -4.74
C ALA A 79 12.63 24.85 -3.91
N HIS A 80 12.94 25.28 -2.69
CA HIS A 80 12.14 26.24 -1.91
C HIS A 80 13.03 27.32 -1.31
#